data_AF-A0A1M3ICB6-F1
#
_entry.id   AF-A0A1M3ICB6-F1
#
_cell.length_a   1.000
_cell.length_b   1.000
_cell.length_c   1.000
_cell.angle_alpha   90.00
_cell.angle_beta   90.00
_cell.angle_gamma   90.00
#
_symmetry.space_group_name_H-M   'P 1'
#
loop_
_entity.id
_entity.type
_entity.pdbx_description
1 polymer ?
#
loop_
_entity_poly.entity_id
_entity_poly.type
_entity_poly.pdbx_seq_one_letter_code
_entity_poly.pdbx_strand_id
1 'polypeptide(L)'
;MNKKTLPFLLLAVVFTLVYSSCKKADEVKQTPANQAYFPLEKGRYVIYDVDSSIWDDTNCVKVTRLYQMRWTIADTFTDGQGRPSMRIDVSIRKHAEDNWQTPTDDAVLYATNNGQELEIAHSNLRFIKMVYPVSEGRTWEGNAYINTNDADWAFFKGWTYRYTDVDLPFGTGDVTYQHTVSVIAVDETVNDPNAQPRNTASRAYSKEVFAPGVGMVYREYYRWTYDPNFVNNMDPNYADTRCLKGTGVIMRAVDHN
;
A
#
# COMPACT_ATOMS: atom_id res chain seq x y z
N MET A 1 72.86 -17.23 -19.42
CA MET A 1 71.72 -16.36 -19.08
C MET A 1 72.26 -15.09 -18.45
N ASN A 2 72.15 -13.96 -19.15
CA ASN A 2 72.85 -12.72 -18.80
C ASN A 2 72.20 -12.03 -17.60
N LYS A 3 72.99 -11.73 -16.57
CA LYS A 3 72.57 -11.03 -15.34
C LYS A 3 72.04 -9.59 -15.56
N LYS A 4 71.98 -9.12 -16.81
CA LYS A 4 71.50 -7.79 -17.22
C LYS A 4 70.06 -7.78 -17.76
N THR A 5 69.44 -8.94 -17.99
CA THR A 5 68.04 -9.01 -18.49
C THR A 5 66.99 -9.08 -17.37
N LEU A 6 67.40 -9.39 -16.14
CA LEU A 6 66.54 -9.45 -14.96
C LEU A 6 65.95 -8.09 -14.53
N PRO A 7 66.67 -6.95 -14.55
CA PRO A 7 66.08 -5.65 -14.19
C PRO A 7 65.14 -5.11 -15.29
N PHE A 8 65.32 -5.54 -16.54
CA PHE A 8 64.46 -5.12 -17.66
C PHE A 8 63.11 -5.84 -17.65
N LEU A 9 63.07 -7.09 -17.18
CA LEU A 9 61.83 -7.84 -17.00
C LEU A 9 61.01 -7.32 -15.81
N LEU A 10 61.68 -6.83 -14.76
CA LEU A 10 61.04 -6.26 -13.56
C LEU A 10 60.39 -4.90 -13.83
N LEU A 11 60.98 -4.08 -14.71
CA LEU A 11 60.41 -2.78 -15.09
C LEU A 11 59.17 -2.92 -15.98
N ALA A 12 59.10 -3.97 -16.81
CA ALA A 12 57.95 -4.26 -17.67
C ALA A 12 56.73 -4.78 -16.87
N VAL A 13 56.94 -5.46 -15.74
CA VAL A 13 55.87 -5.94 -14.84
C VAL A 13 55.31 -4.82 -13.96
N VAL A 14 56.12 -3.80 -13.64
CA VAL A 14 55.64 -2.62 -12.89
C VAL A 14 54.80 -1.68 -13.76
N PHE A 15 55.02 -1.65 -15.09
CA PHE A 15 54.26 -0.80 -16.00
C PHE A 15 52.87 -1.36 -16.38
N THR A 16 52.61 -2.66 -16.19
CA THR A 16 51.31 -3.30 -16.46
C THR A 16 50.33 -3.23 -15.29
N LEU A 17 50.77 -2.82 -14.10
CA LEU A 17 49.92 -2.71 -12.89
C LEU A 17 49.16 -1.38 -12.76
N VAL A 18 49.32 -0.43 -13.69
CA VAL A 18 48.70 0.91 -13.59
C VAL A 18 47.38 1.04 -14.39
N TYR A 19 46.91 -0.02 -15.05
CA TYR A 19 45.61 -0.03 -15.75
C TYR A 19 44.45 -0.59 -14.91
N SER A 20 44.51 -0.40 -13.59
CA SER A 20 43.33 -0.56 -12.73
C SER A 20 42.36 0.57 -13.03
N SER A 21 41.50 0.31 -14.02
CA SER A 21 40.38 1.13 -14.43
C SER A 21 39.51 1.46 -13.22
N CYS A 22 39.59 2.71 -12.77
CA CYS A 22 38.66 3.30 -11.84
C CYS A 22 37.29 3.32 -12.53
N LYS A 23 36.48 2.28 -12.28
CA LYS A 23 35.05 2.34 -12.59
C LYS A 23 34.51 3.51 -11.80
N LYS A 24 34.11 4.58 -12.48
CA LYS A 24 33.30 5.64 -11.88
C LYS A 24 32.12 4.93 -11.21
N ALA A 25 31.96 5.13 -9.91
CA ALA A 25 30.75 4.73 -9.23
C ALA A 25 29.59 5.37 -10.01
N ASP A 26 28.63 4.56 -10.44
CA ASP A 26 27.40 5.08 -11.01
C ASP A 26 26.87 6.13 -10.04
N GLU A 27 26.66 7.36 -10.53
CA GLU A 27 25.95 8.37 -9.77
C GLU A 27 24.59 7.76 -9.42
N VAL A 28 24.44 7.33 -8.17
CA VAL A 28 23.14 6.95 -7.62
C VAL A 28 22.29 8.20 -7.76
N LYS A 29 21.42 8.24 -8.78
CA LYS A 29 20.39 9.27 -8.88
C LYS A 29 19.68 9.26 -7.54
N GLN A 30 19.90 10.30 -6.73
CA GLN A 30 19.14 10.47 -5.50
C GLN A 30 17.69 10.65 -5.94
N THR A 31 16.88 9.61 -5.76
CA THR A 31 15.44 9.71 -5.91
C THR A 31 14.99 10.81 -4.95
N PRO A 32 14.36 11.89 -5.45
CA PRO A 32 13.83 12.93 -4.59
C PRO A 32 12.99 12.30 -3.47
N ALA A 33 13.09 12.80 -2.23
CA ALA A 33 12.41 12.19 -1.08
C ALA A 33 10.89 12.03 -1.29
N ASN A 34 10.30 12.87 -2.12
CA ASN A 34 8.89 12.81 -2.54
C ASN A 34 8.57 11.75 -3.61
N GLN A 35 9.56 11.07 -4.18
CA GLN A 35 9.38 9.93 -5.09
C GLN A 35 9.82 8.61 -4.47
N ALA A 36 10.45 8.66 -3.29
CA ALA A 36 10.98 7.48 -2.63
C ALA A 36 9.89 6.45 -2.30
N TYR A 37 8.72 6.89 -1.82
CA TYR A 37 7.67 5.99 -1.33
C TYR A 37 6.78 5.38 -2.40
N PHE A 38 6.99 5.69 -3.68
CA PHE A 38 6.30 5.03 -4.79
C PHE A 38 7.15 5.17 -6.05
N PRO A 39 8.06 4.22 -6.34
CA PRO A 39 8.91 4.28 -7.52
C PRO A 39 8.07 4.05 -8.78
N LEU A 40 7.89 5.10 -9.57
CA LEU A 40 7.01 5.12 -10.75
C LEU A 40 7.67 4.50 -12.00
N GLU A 41 8.30 3.33 -11.87
CA GLU A 41 9.04 2.66 -12.94
C GLU A 41 8.25 1.49 -13.55
N LYS A 42 8.08 1.50 -14.88
CA LYS A 42 7.42 0.41 -15.60
C LYS A 42 8.09 -0.93 -15.33
N GLY A 43 7.28 -1.96 -15.05
CA GLY A 43 7.74 -3.31 -14.73
C GLY A 43 8.01 -3.57 -13.25
N ARG A 44 7.96 -2.53 -12.40
CA ARG A 44 7.93 -2.72 -10.94
C ARG A 44 6.63 -3.38 -10.51
N TYR A 45 6.69 -4.24 -9.51
CA TYR A 45 5.52 -4.88 -8.94
C TYR A 45 5.64 -5.06 -7.43
N VAL A 46 4.49 -5.24 -6.79
CA VAL A 46 4.38 -5.72 -5.41
C VAL A 46 3.32 -6.82 -5.37
N ILE A 47 3.63 -7.94 -4.72
CA ILE A 47 2.68 -9.02 -4.43
C ILE A 47 2.31 -8.94 -2.95
N TYR A 48 1.01 -9.07 -2.69
CA TYR A 48 0.42 -9.04 -1.37
C TYR A 48 -0.30 -10.35 -1.07
N ASP A 49 -0.15 -10.82 0.16
CA ASP A 49 -1.12 -11.73 0.77
C ASP A 49 -2.32 -10.90 1.26
N VAL A 50 -3.51 -11.30 0.84
CA VAL A 50 -4.75 -10.57 1.08
C VAL A 50 -5.72 -11.39 1.91
N ASP A 51 -6.19 -10.78 2.99
CA ASP A 51 -7.24 -11.31 3.86
C ASP A 51 -8.46 -10.38 3.78
N SER A 52 -9.42 -10.76 2.92
CA SER A 52 -10.65 -9.98 2.67
C SER A 52 -11.80 -10.54 3.48
N SER A 53 -12.49 -9.68 4.23
CA SER A 53 -13.64 -10.03 5.06
C SER A 53 -14.88 -9.26 4.60
N ILE A 54 -16.02 -9.95 4.55
CA ILE A 54 -17.35 -9.34 4.37
C ILE A 54 -18.22 -9.79 5.53
N TRP A 55 -18.84 -8.84 6.21
CA TRP A 55 -19.87 -9.10 7.20
C TRP A 55 -21.24 -8.86 6.57
N ASP A 56 -22.03 -9.92 6.51
CA ASP A 56 -23.38 -9.94 5.95
C ASP A 56 -24.39 -10.02 7.10
N ASP A 57 -25.15 -8.94 7.30
CA ASP A 57 -26.19 -8.84 8.31
C ASP A 57 -27.44 -9.67 7.96
N THR A 58 -27.69 -9.94 6.68
CA THR A 58 -28.85 -10.68 6.18
C THR A 58 -28.74 -12.17 6.48
N ASN A 59 -27.55 -12.74 6.33
CA ASN A 59 -27.29 -14.15 6.65
C ASN A 59 -26.61 -14.34 8.02
N CYS A 60 -26.25 -13.25 8.69
CA CYS A 60 -25.49 -13.25 9.94
C CYS A 60 -24.16 -13.99 9.86
N VAL A 61 -23.40 -13.76 8.79
CA VAL A 61 -22.13 -14.46 8.56
C VAL A 61 -20.99 -13.50 8.27
N LYS A 62 -19.78 -13.90 8.69
CA LYS A 62 -18.53 -13.32 8.23
C LYS A 62 -17.91 -14.23 7.19
N VAL A 63 -17.86 -13.79 5.94
CA VAL A 63 -17.15 -14.50 4.87
C VAL A 63 -15.74 -13.97 4.77
N THR A 64 -14.75 -14.86 4.86
CA THR A 64 -13.33 -14.52 4.72
C THR A 64 -12.75 -15.18 3.48
N ARG A 65 -11.98 -14.43 2.69
CA ARG A 65 -11.31 -14.90 1.47
C ARG A 65 -9.83 -14.59 1.55
N LEU A 66 -9.02 -15.63 1.39
CA LEU A 66 -7.57 -15.56 1.35
C LEU A 66 -7.10 -15.78 -0.09
N TYR A 67 -6.25 -14.88 -0.58
CA TYR A 67 -5.67 -14.95 -1.92
C TYR A 67 -4.44 -14.04 -2.01
N GLN A 68 -3.71 -14.13 -3.12
CA GLN A 68 -2.64 -13.19 -3.43
C GLN A 68 -3.10 -12.17 -4.46
N MET A 69 -2.65 -10.93 -4.29
CA MET A 69 -2.88 -9.83 -5.22
C MET A 69 -1.54 -9.29 -5.69
N ARG A 70 -1.41 -8.99 -6.97
CA ARG A 70 -0.21 -8.37 -7.55
C ARG A 70 -0.59 -7.04 -8.20
N TRP A 71 0.12 -6.00 -7.81
CA TRP A 71 0.10 -4.70 -8.48
C TRP A 71 1.33 -4.60 -9.37
N THR A 72 1.14 -4.34 -10.66
CA THR A 72 2.25 -4.16 -11.61
C THR A 72 2.14 -2.81 -12.30
N ILE A 73 3.20 -2.02 -12.27
CA ILE A 73 3.28 -0.77 -13.06
C ILE A 73 3.38 -1.14 -14.53
N ALA A 74 2.23 -1.15 -15.21
CA ALA A 74 2.08 -1.66 -16.56
C ALA A 74 2.49 -0.63 -17.62
N ASP A 75 2.22 0.65 -17.36
CA ASP A 75 2.58 1.72 -18.29
C ASP A 75 2.69 3.09 -17.63
N THR A 76 3.37 4.02 -18.31
CA THR A 76 3.46 5.43 -17.92
C THR A 76 2.83 6.31 -19.00
N PHE A 77 2.03 7.29 -18.60
CA PHE A 77 1.32 8.18 -19.51
C PHE A 77 1.20 9.60 -18.92
N THR A 78 0.74 10.55 -19.73
CA THR A 78 0.40 11.90 -19.27
C THR A 78 -1.10 11.98 -19.07
N ASP A 79 -1.55 12.37 -17.89
CA ASP A 79 -2.98 12.50 -17.59
C ASP A 79 -3.62 13.72 -18.28
N GLY A 80 -4.94 13.86 -18.15
CA GLY A 80 -5.69 14.97 -18.73
C GLY A 80 -5.31 16.36 -18.20
N GLN A 81 -4.50 16.45 -17.15
CA GLN A 81 -3.97 17.69 -16.59
C GLN A 81 -2.50 17.93 -16.98
N GLY A 82 -1.92 17.08 -17.84
CA GLY A 82 -0.54 17.21 -18.27
C GLY A 82 0.48 16.60 -17.30
N ARG A 83 0.05 15.78 -16.33
CA ARG A 83 0.92 15.27 -15.26
C ARG A 83 1.37 13.83 -15.54
N PRO A 84 2.64 13.47 -15.22
CA PRO A 84 3.12 12.12 -15.38
C PRO A 84 2.37 11.17 -14.43
N SER A 85 1.78 10.13 -14.99
CA SER A 85 0.95 9.14 -14.30
C SER A 85 1.31 7.74 -14.75
N MET A 86 0.91 6.72 -14.00
CA MET A 86 1.03 5.32 -14.41
C MET A 86 -0.27 4.59 -14.29
N ARG A 87 -0.36 3.56 -15.13
CA ARG A 87 -1.36 2.51 -15.04
C ARG A 87 -0.77 1.36 -14.23
N ILE A 88 -1.50 0.93 -13.22
CA ILE A 88 -1.19 -0.23 -12.40
C ILE A 88 -2.21 -1.31 -12.74
N ASP A 89 -1.75 -2.43 -13.29
CA ASP A 89 -2.60 -3.59 -13.51
C ASP A 89 -2.64 -4.43 -12.22
N VAL A 90 -3.85 -4.78 -11.80
CA VAL A 90 -4.12 -5.65 -10.66
C VAL A 90 -4.42 -7.05 -11.16
N SER A 91 -3.77 -8.05 -10.57
CA SER A 91 -4.08 -9.46 -10.79
C SER A 91 -4.19 -10.20 -9.47
N ILE A 92 -4.97 -11.27 -9.44
CA ILE A 92 -5.21 -12.10 -8.26
C ILE A 92 -5.01 -13.58 -8.58
N ARG A 93 -4.66 -14.36 -7.55
CA ARG A 93 -4.63 -15.83 -7.62
C ARG A 93 -4.91 -16.41 -6.24
N LYS A 94 -5.51 -17.61 -6.18
CA LYS A 94 -5.90 -18.21 -4.90
C LYS A 94 -4.70 -18.88 -4.21
N HIS A 95 -3.90 -19.61 -4.98
CA HIS A 95 -2.70 -20.29 -4.52
C HIS A 95 -1.46 -19.87 -5.32
N ALA A 96 -0.26 -20.14 -4.82
CA ALA A 96 0.99 -19.66 -5.41
C ALA A 96 1.34 -20.34 -6.75
N GLU A 97 0.82 -21.54 -6.96
CA GLU A 97 0.92 -22.35 -8.17
C GLU A 97 -0.11 -21.96 -9.25
N ASP A 98 -1.15 -21.21 -8.88
CA ASP A 98 -2.19 -20.80 -9.81
C ASP A 98 -1.68 -19.69 -10.75
N ASN A 99 -2.23 -19.69 -11.97
CA ASN A 99 -2.03 -18.60 -12.91
C ASN A 99 -2.72 -17.32 -12.42
N TRP A 100 -2.03 -16.19 -12.53
CA TRP A 100 -2.60 -14.86 -12.29
C TRP A 100 -3.83 -14.61 -13.15
N GLN A 101 -4.91 -14.14 -12.54
CA GLN A 101 -6.16 -13.76 -13.19
C GLN A 101 -6.45 -12.27 -12.97
N THR A 102 -7.11 -11.63 -13.93
CA THR A 102 -7.63 -10.28 -13.74
C THR A 102 -8.86 -10.35 -12.81
N PRO A 103 -8.92 -9.57 -11.71
CA PRO A 103 -10.10 -9.53 -10.87
C PRO A 103 -11.28 -8.91 -11.62
N THR A 104 -12.50 -9.25 -11.20
CA THR A 104 -13.73 -8.70 -11.81
C THR A 104 -13.87 -7.20 -11.58
N ASP A 105 -13.47 -6.73 -10.41
CA ASP A 105 -13.56 -5.33 -9.98
C ASP A 105 -12.15 -4.76 -9.73
N ASP A 106 -11.98 -3.45 -9.90
CA ASP A 106 -10.73 -2.70 -9.64
C ASP A 106 -9.47 -3.33 -10.30
N ALA A 107 -9.63 -3.89 -11.50
CA ALA A 107 -8.55 -4.50 -12.28
C ALA A 107 -7.41 -3.54 -12.68
N VAL A 108 -7.68 -2.23 -12.64
CA VAL A 108 -6.74 -1.19 -13.03
C VAL A 108 -6.81 -0.03 -12.04
N LEU A 109 -5.66 0.41 -11.55
CA LEU A 109 -5.49 1.62 -10.75
C LEU A 109 -4.63 2.62 -11.54
N TYR A 110 -4.74 3.89 -11.20
CA TYR A 110 -3.89 4.95 -11.73
C TYR A 110 -3.18 5.65 -10.60
N ALA A 111 -1.86 5.81 -10.72
CA ALA A 111 -1.09 6.59 -9.76
C ALA A 111 -0.53 7.85 -10.42
N THR A 112 -0.54 8.96 -9.70
CA THR A 112 0.05 10.23 -10.12
C THR A 112 0.84 10.78 -8.95
N ASN A 113 2.13 11.03 -9.13
CA ASN A 113 2.95 11.73 -8.14
C ASN A 113 3.40 13.06 -8.75
N ASN A 114 2.84 14.16 -8.26
CA ASN A 114 3.13 15.50 -8.76
C ASN A 114 4.25 16.20 -7.98
N GLY A 115 4.90 15.48 -7.06
CA GLY A 115 5.96 15.98 -6.18
C GLY A 115 5.46 16.67 -4.91
N GLN A 116 4.19 17.07 -4.85
CA GLN A 116 3.52 17.58 -3.65
C GLN A 116 2.67 16.50 -2.98
N GLU A 117 2.09 15.61 -3.76
CA GLU A 117 1.27 14.51 -3.29
C GLU A 117 1.31 13.29 -4.21
N LEU A 118 0.95 12.14 -3.63
CA LEU A 118 0.71 10.89 -4.33
C LEU A 118 -0.80 10.65 -4.38
N GLU A 119 -1.35 10.67 -5.59
CA GLU A 119 -2.75 10.35 -5.88
C GLU A 119 -2.85 8.90 -6.36
N ILE A 120 -3.83 8.14 -5.85
CA ILE A 120 -4.26 6.86 -6.43
C ILE A 120 -5.72 6.98 -6.82
N ALA A 121 -6.05 6.64 -8.05
CA ALA A 121 -7.40 6.63 -8.58
C ALA A 121 -7.82 5.24 -9.05
N HIS A 122 -9.06 4.86 -8.70
CA HIS A 122 -9.71 3.63 -9.15
C HIS A 122 -11.23 3.79 -9.01
N SER A 123 -12.02 3.07 -9.82
CA SER A 123 -13.49 3.16 -9.79
C SER A 123 -14.05 4.60 -9.78
N ASN A 124 -13.43 5.49 -10.56
CA ASN A 124 -13.73 6.93 -10.63
C ASN A 124 -13.54 7.73 -9.33
N LEU A 125 -13.00 7.12 -8.28
CA LEU A 125 -12.58 7.80 -7.06
C LEU A 125 -11.10 8.12 -7.11
N ARG A 126 -10.71 9.25 -6.53
CA ARG A 126 -9.33 9.69 -6.43
C ARG A 126 -8.99 10.01 -4.99
N PHE A 127 -7.97 9.36 -4.46
CA PHE A 127 -7.50 9.49 -3.09
C PHE A 127 -6.11 10.13 -3.07
N ILE A 128 -5.91 11.09 -2.18
CA ILE A 128 -4.59 11.64 -1.86
C ILE A 128 -3.97 10.73 -0.79
N LYS A 129 -3.14 9.79 -1.22
CA LYS A 129 -2.54 8.76 -0.37
C LYS A 129 -1.38 9.29 0.47
N MET A 130 -0.63 10.25 -0.05
CA MET A 130 0.52 10.85 0.64
C MET A 130 0.66 12.32 0.25
N VAL A 131 1.23 13.13 1.13
CA VAL A 131 1.63 14.53 0.87
C VAL A 131 3.08 14.75 1.30
N TYR A 132 3.79 15.61 0.59
CA TYR A 132 5.23 15.81 0.77
C TYR A 132 5.57 17.22 1.29
N PRO A 133 6.65 17.38 2.07
CA PRO A 133 7.48 16.33 2.67
C PRO A 133 6.77 15.48 3.73
N VAL A 134 7.14 14.20 3.82
CA VAL A 134 6.71 13.29 4.88
C VAL A 134 7.28 13.79 6.22
N SER A 135 6.42 13.96 7.22
CA SER A 135 6.80 14.41 8.55
C SER A 135 5.82 13.89 9.59
N GLU A 136 6.35 13.49 10.75
CA GLU A 136 5.57 12.92 11.84
C GLU A 136 4.42 13.84 12.25
N GLY A 137 3.22 13.28 12.41
CA GLY A 137 2.01 14.03 12.79
C GLY A 137 1.43 14.96 11.72
N ARG A 138 2.03 15.12 10.53
CA ARG A 138 1.45 15.94 9.46
C ARG A 138 0.13 15.35 8.97
N THR A 139 -0.85 16.23 8.76
CA THR A 139 -2.21 15.88 8.37
C THR A 139 -2.64 16.48 7.03
N TRP A 140 -3.59 15.84 6.35
CA TRP A 140 -4.22 16.34 5.13
C TRP A 140 -5.62 15.73 4.92
N GLU A 141 -6.42 16.34 4.06
CA GLU A 141 -7.72 15.80 3.64
C GLU A 141 -7.54 14.76 2.53
N GLY A 142 -7.31 13.50 2.89
CA GLY A 142 -7.01 12.42 1.93
C GLY A 142 -8.13 12.13 0.91
N ASN A 143 -9.36 12.54 1.23
CA ASN A 143 -10.56 12.35 0.42
C ASN A 143 -11.03 13.63 -0.26
N ALA A 144 -10.20 14.68 -0.34
CA ALA A 144 -10.59 16.00 -0.87
C ALA A 144 -11.15 15.96 -2.30
N TYR A 145 -10.79 14.95 -3.10
CA TYR A 145 -11.27 14.78 -4.48
C TYR A 145 -12.51 13.89 -4.62
N ILE A 146 -13.10 13.44 -3.52
CA ILE A 146 -14.30 12.61 -3.51
C ILE A 146 -15.54 13.48 -3.30
N ASN A 147 -16.55 13.34 -4.15
CA ASN A 147 -17.83 14.02 -3.96
C ASN A 147 -18.63 13.34 -2.84
N THR A 148 -18.39 13.78 -1.59
CA THR A 148 -19.05 13.23 -0.41
C THR A 148 -20.48 13.72 -0.18
N ASN A 149 -21.03 14.52 -1.10
CA ASN A 149 -22.47 14.80 -1.13
C ASN A 149 -23.26 13.68 -1.83
N ASP A 150 -22.58 12.82 -2.61
CA ASP A 150 -23.16 11.58 -3.11
C ASP A 150 -23.36 10.62 -1.93
N ALA A 151 -24.54 10.01 -1.84
CA ALA A 151 -24.91 9.09 -0.77
C ALA A 151 -23.98 7.87 -0.72
N ASP A 152 -23.50 7.41 -1.88
CA ASP A 152 -22.61 6.24 -1.97
C ASP A 152 -21.24 6.53 -1.35
N TRP A 153 -20.82 7.80 -1.35
CA TRP A 153 -19.48 8.24 -0.91
C TRP A 153 -19.50 9.12 0.34
N ALA A 154 -20.67 9.39 0.91
CA ALA A 154 -20.83 10.26 2.08
C ALA A 154 -20.00 9.83 3.28
N PHE A 155 -19.68 8.54 3.40
CA PHE A 155 -18.88 8.01 4.50
C PHE A 155 -17.41 8.45 4.48
N PHE A 156 -16.89 8.94 3.34
CA PHE A 156 -15.53 9.47 3.23
C PHE A 156 -15.40 10.91 3.75
N LYS A 157 -16.52 11.54 4.12
CA LYS A 157 -16.57 12.94 4.54
C LYS A 157 -15.79 13.18 5.83
N GLY A 158 -14.97 14.22 5.82
CA GLY A 158 -14.27 14.71 7.03
C GLY A 158 -13.07 13.86 7.46
N TRP A 159 -12.67 12.85 6.69
CA TRP A 159 -11.49 12.05 7.04
C TRP A 159 -10.22 12.90 6.94
N THR A 160 -9.50 12.96 8.06
CA THR A 160 -8.21 13.66 8.15
C THR A 160 -7.10 12.63 8.29
N TYR A 161 -6.31 12.49 7.24
CA TYR A 161 -5.22 11.53 7.19
C TYR A 161 -4.05 12.08 8.00
N ARG A 162 -3.23 11.21 8.57
CA ARG A 162 -2.07 11.60 9.36
C ARG A 162 -0.91 10.64 9.21
N TYR A 163 0.30 11.18 9.14
CA TYR A 163 1.52 10.40 9.27
C TYR A 163 1.80 10.00 10.72
N THR A 164 2.17 8.75 10.88
CA THR A 164 2.62 8.12 12.13
C THR A 164 3.81 7.20 11.85
N ASP A 165 4.57 6.86 12.88
CA ASP A 165 5.70 5.92 12.78
C ASP A 165 6.71 6.28 11.67
N VAL A 166 7.00 7.58 11.49
CA VAL A 166 7.89 8.04 10.42
C VAL A 166 9.32 7.60 10.70
N ASP A 167 9.98 7.04 9.68
CA ASP A 167 11.36 6.56 9.71
C ASP A 167 11.57 5.38 10.69
N LEU A 168 10.51 4.62 10.96
CA LEU A 168 10.56 3.41 11.78
C LEU A 168 10.50 2.14 10.91
N PRO A 169 11.08 1.01 11.37
CA PRO A 169 10.91 -0.27 10.70
C PRO A 169 9.48 -0.79 10.85
N PHE A 170 8.99 -1.49 9.84
CA PHE A 170 7.69 -2.17 9.89
C PHE A 170 7.81 -3.60 9.36
N GLY A 171 7.26 -4.55 10.12
CA GLY A 171 7.22 -5.96 9.75
C GLY A 171 5.84 -6.37 9.25
N THR A 172 5.76 -7.00 8.08
CA THR A 172 4.51 -7.62 7.58
C THR A 172 4.26 -9.00 8.20
N GLY A 173 5.22 -9.54 8.95
CA GLY A 173 5.27 -10.90 9.47
C GLY A 173 6.41 -11.69 8.82
N ASP A 174 6.47 -11.67 7.49
CA ASP A 174 7.47 -12.38 6.70
C ASP A 174 8.67 -11.52 6.32
N VAL A 175 8.43 -10.22 6.08
CA VAL A 175 9.44 -9.25 5.63
C VAL A 175 9.44 -8.05 6.58
N THR A 176 10.64 -7.53 6.88
CA THR A 176 10.80 -6.26 7.59
C THR A 176 11.33 -5.21 6.64
N TYR A 177 10.58 -4.12 6.49
CA TYR A 177 10.95 -2.95 5.72
C TYR A 177 11.54 -1.89 6.67
N GLN A 178 12.67 -1.31 6.30
CA GLN A 178 13.32 -0.23 7.07
C GLN A 178 12.80 1.14 6.59
N HIS A 179 12.90 2.15 7.45
CA HIS A 179 12.62 3.56 7.10
C HIS A 179 11.22 3.79 6.52
N THR A 180 10.21 3.17 7.12
CA THR A 180 8.82 3.22 6.63
C THR A 180 8.06 4.45 7.16
N VAL A 181 6.82 4.61 6.68
CA VAL A 181 5.86 5.57 7.25
C VAL A 181 4.46 4.96 7.25
N SER A 182 3.74 5.12 8.37
CA SER A 182 2.33 4.78 8.49
C SER A 182 1.43 5.98 8.16
N VAL A 183 0.37 5.76 7.40
CA VAL A 183 -0.74 6.69 7.16
C VAL A 183 -1.98 6.16 7.85
N ILE A 184 -2.49 6.89 8.84
CA ILE A 184 -3.82 6.63 9.43
C ILE A 184 -4.82 7.55 8.74
N ALA A 185 -5.74 6.97 7.98
CA ALA A 185 -6.76 7.70 7.24
C ALA A 185 -8.03 7.95 8.07
N VAL A 186 -8.40 6.97 8.91
CA VAL A 186 -9.49 7.07 9.88
C VAL A 186 -9.27 6.09 11.01
N ASP A 187 -9.68 6.45 12.22
CA ASP A 187 -9.73 5.57 13.39
C ASP A 187 -10.90 5.98 14.28
N GLU A 188 -12.10 5.57 13.87
CA GLU A 188 -13.34 5.88 14.57
C GLU A 188 -14.02 4.59 15.04
N THR A 189 -14.54 4.64 16.26
CA THR A 189 -15.32 3.54 16.86
C THR A 189 -16.46 4.13 17.66
N VAL A 190 -17.64 3.55 17.53
CA VAL A 190 -18.81 3.85 18.35
C VAL A 190 -19.25 2.55 19.01
N ASN A 191 -19.24 2.52 20.36
CA ASN A 191 -19.64 1.37 21.17
C ASN A 191 -18.90 0.06 20.82
N ASP A 192 -19.21 -1.03 21.53
CA ASP A 192 -18.74 -2.38 21.22
C ASP A 192 -19.93 -3.35 21.28
N PRO A 193 -20.29 -4.04 20.19
CA PRO A 193 -21.40 -5.00 20.18
C PRO A 193 -21.28 -6.09 21.26
N ASN A 194 -20.06 -6.48 21.67
CA ASN A 194 -19.88 -7.53 22.68
C ASN A 194 -20.10 -6.99 24.09
N ALA A 195 -19.62 -5.78 24.40
CA ALA A 195 -19.78 -5.17 25.71
C ALA A 195 -21.14 -4.49 25.88
N GLN A 196 -21.71 -3.99 24.79
CA GLN A 196 -22.92 -3.15 24.74
C GLN A 196 -23.89 -3.64 23.65
N PRO A 197 -24.39 -4.89 23.72
CA PRO A 197 -25.18 -5.52 22.66
C PRO A 197 -26.57 -4.88 22.42
N ARG A 198 -26.97 -3.91 23.24
CA ARG A 198 -28.25 -3.18 23.08
C ARG A 198 -28.08 -1.82 22.39
N ASN A 199 -26.85 -1.42 22.10
CA ASN A 199 -26.55 -0.15 21.46
C ASN A 199 -26.12 -0.39 20.02
N THR A 200 -26.44 0.55 19.14
CA THR A 200 -25.81 0.60 17.81
C THR A 200 -24.31 0.77 17.97
N ALA A 201 -23.55 0.15 17.07
CA ALA A 201 -22.10 0.26 17.09
C ALA A 201 -21.53 0.38 15.68
N SER A 202 -20.34 0.95 15.55
CA SER A 202 -19.64 1.05 14.28
C SER A 202 -18.14 1.11 14.46
N ARG A 203 -17.43 0.75 13.40
CA ARG A 203 -15.98 0.91 13.27
C ARG A 203 -15.66 1.41 11.88
N ALA A 204 -14.81 2.42 11.80
CA ALA A 204 -14.11 2.81 10.58
C ALA A 204 -12.62 2.91 10.91
N TYR A 205 -11.81 2.06 10.29
CA TYR A 205 -10.36 2.06 10.45
C TYR A 205 -9.70 1.94 9.09
N SER A 206 -8.65 2.71 8.88
CA SER A 206 -7.83 2.60 7.68
C SER A 206 -6.40 3.00 7.99
N LYS A 207 -5.49 2.04 7.89
CA LYS A 207 -4.04 2.21 7.97
C LYS A 207 -3.38 1.70 6.70
N GLU A 208 -2.45 2.47 6.15
CA GLU A 208 -1.54 2.04 5.09
C GLU A 208 -0.10 2.29 5.56
N VAL A 209 0.85 1.45 5.18
CA VAL A 209 2.28 1.65 5.46
C VAL A 209 3.04 1.66 4.16
N PHE A 210 3.93 2.65 3.98
CA PHE A 210 4.73 2.83 2.78
C PHE A 210 6.21 2.66 3.09
N ALA A 211 6.91 1.96 2.21
CA ALA A 211 8.37 1.78 2.28
C ALA A 211 9.06 2.43 1.07
N PRO A 212 10.19 3.14 1.28
CA PRO A 212 11.00 3.69 0.20
C PRO A 212 11.44 2.60 -0.79
N GLY A 213 11.35 2.88 -2.09
CA GLY A 213 11.73 1.97 -3.17
C GLY A 213 10.73 0.83 -3.42
N VAL A 214 9.62 0.76 -2.67
CA VAL A 214 8.63 -0.32 -2.82
C VAL A 214 7.25 0.22 -3.14
N GLY A 215 6.75 1.19 -2.36
CA GLY A 215 5.32 1.53 -2.38
C GLY A 215 4.63 1.20 -1.07
N MET A 216 3.32 0.94 -1.17
CA MET A 216 2.55 0.39 -0.07
C MET A 216 3.04 -1.02 0.25
N VAL A 217 3.40 -1.28 1.50
CA VAL A 217 3.83 -2.60 1.99
C VAL A 217 2.81 -3.24 2.92
N TYR A 218 1.89 -2.45 3.44
CA TYR A 218 0.80 -2.92 4.29
C TYR A 218 -0.43 -2.06 4.13
N ARG A 219 -1.61 -2.70 4.22
CA ARG A 219 -2.90 -2.05 4.35
C ARG A 219 -3.74 -2.81 5.34
N GLU A 220 -4.45 -2.10 6.19
CA GLU A 220 -5.48 -2.63 7.07
C GLU A 220 -6.67 -1.68 7.03
N TYR A 221 -7.82 -2.22 6.66
CA TYR A 221 -9.05 -1.46 6.54
C TYR A 221 -10.22 -2.25 7.11
N TYR A 222 -11.05 -1.60 7.91
CA TYR A 222 -12.32 -2.12 8.39
C TYR A 222 -13.37 -1.04 8.35
N ARG A 223 -14.53 -1.37 7.81
CA ARG A 223 -15.72 -0.57 7.99
C ARG A 223 -16.91 -1.48 8.24
N TRP A 224 -17.49 -1.39 9.43
CA TRP A 224 -18.69 -2.13 9.77
C TRP A 224 -19.63 -1.35 10.67
N THR A 225 -20.89 -1.74 10.63
CA THR A 225 -21.97 -1.25 11.49
C THR A 225 -22.71 -2.41 12.14
N TYR A 226 -23.32 -2.13 13.28
CA TYR A 226 -24.14 -3.03 14.05
C TYR A 226 -25.44 -2.30 14.46
N ASP A 227 -26.58 -2.92 14.14
CA ASP A 227 -27.91 -2.46 14.58
C ASP A 227 -28.55 -3.53 15.47
N PRO A 228 -28.73 -3.28 16.78
CA PRO A 228 -29.30 -4.26 17.70
C PRO A 228 -30.77 -4.58 17.40
N ASN A 229 -31.47 -3.76 16.60
CA ASN A 229 -32.88 -4.00 16.27
C ASN A 229 -33.07 -4.83 14.99
N PHE A 230 -31.98 -5.19 14.29
CA PHE A 230 -32.08 -6.02 13.11
C PHE A 230 -32.59 -7.42 13.48
N VAL A 231 -33.43 -8.02 12.64
CA VAL A 231 -34.15 -9.26 12.99
C VAL A 231 -33.25 -10.45 13.29
N ASN A 232 -32.08 -10.51 12.67
CA ASN A 232 -31.09 -11.54 12.95
C ASN A 232 -30.26 -11.27 14.22
N ASN A 233 -30.41 -10.07 14.80
CA ASN A 233 -29.75 -9.60 16.03
C ASN A 233 -30.60 -9.73 17.29
N MET A 234 -31.72 -10.47 17.24
CA MET A 234 -32.76 -10.43 18.28
C MET A 234 -32.41 -11.03 19.65
N ASP A 235 -31.38 -11.88 19.78
CA ASP A 235 -30.90 -12.33 21.10
C ASP A 235 -29.57 -11.67 21.46
N PRO A 236 -29.55 -10.62 22.31
CA PRO A 236 -28.33 -9.93 22.69
C PRO A 236 -27.40 -10.76 23.60
N ASN A 237 -27.86 -11.90 24.12
CA ASN A 237 -27.05 -12.76 25.01
C ASN A 237 -26.23 -13.80 24.25
N TYR A 238 -26.45 -13.97 22.94
CA TYR A 238 -25.72 -14.93 22.11
C TYR A 238 -24.73 -14.19 21.21
N ALA A 239 -23.50 -14.72 21.05
CA ALA A 239 -22.49 -14.06 20.23
C ALA A 239 -22.75 -14.24 18.73
N ASP A 240 -23.27 -15.41 18.34
CA ASP A 240 -23.51 -15.76 16.94
C ASP A 240 -24.74 -15.04 16.36
N THR A 241 -25.54 -14.37 17.20
CA THR A 241 -26.63 -13.49 16.77
C THR A 241 -26.16 -12.04 16.66
N ARG A 242 -24.91 -11.67 16.98
CA ARG A 242 -24.42 -10.29 16.80
C ARG A 242 -23.86 -10.11 15.38
N CYS A 243 -24.76 -9.92 14.43
CA CYS A 243 -24.44 -9.75 13.01
C CYS A 243 -23.95 -8.33 12.72
N LEU A 244 -22.76 -8.23 12.14
CA LEU A 244 -22.23 -6.98 11.60
C LEU A 244 -22.60 -6.86 10.12
N LYS A 245 -22.62 -5.62 9.62
CA LYS A 245 -22.66 -5.31 8.20
C LYS A 245 -21.42 -4.53 7.82
N GLY A 246 -20.65 -4.98 6.83
CA GLY A 246 -19.47 -4.24 6.42
C GLY A 246 -18.44 -5.03 5.64
N THR A 247 -17.28 -4.41 5.44
CA THR A 247 -16.15 -5.01 4.74
C THR A 247 -14.85 -4.71 5.46
N GLY A 248 -13.87 -5.59 5.25
CA GLY A 248 -12.52 -5.43 5.76
C GLY A 248 -11.51 -6.03 4.82
N VAL A 249 -10.30 -5.50 4.83
CA VAL A 249 -9.19 -6.06 4.06
C VAL A 249 -7.89 -5.82 4.80
N ILE A 250 -7.04 -6.84 4.85
CA ILE A 250 -5.63 -6.70 5.20
C ILE A 250 -4.80 -7.14 4.00
N MET A 251 -3.84 -6.31 3.60
CA MET A 251 -2.86 -6.63 2.58
C MET A 251 -1.47 -6.56 3.18
N ARG A 252 -0.65 -7.59 2.96
CA ARG A 252 0.73 -7.67 3.44
C ARG A 252 1.64 -7.95 2.26
N ALA A 253 2.58 -7.05 1.97
CA ALA A 253 3.55 -7.30 0.91
C ALA A 253 4.45 -8.49 1.29
N VAL A 254 4.61 -9.40 0.33
CA VAL A 254 5.40 -10.64 0.45
C VAL A 254 6.50 -10.74 -0.61
N ASP A 255 6.40 -9.99 -1.70
CA ASP A 255 7.39 -9.96 -2.78
C ASP A 255 7.32 -8.65 -3.58
N HIS A 256 8.44 -8.19 -4.12
CA HIS A 256 8.56 -6.98 -4.95
C HIS A 256 9.90 -6.97 -5.72
N ASN A 257 10.05 -6.10 -6.73
CA ASN A 257 11.29 -5.98 -7.50
C ASN A 257 11.82 -4.56 -7.64
#